data_AF-A0A1H0VIL3-F1
#
_entry.id   AF-A0A1H0VIL3-F1
#
_cell.length_a   1.000
_cell.length_b   1.000
_cell.length_c   1.000
_cell.angle_alpha   90.00
_cell.angle_beta   90.00
_cell.angle_gamma   90.00
#
_symmetry.space_group_name_H-M   'P 1'
#
loop_
_entity.id
_entity.type
_entity.pdbx_description
1 polymer ?
#
loop_
_entity_poly.entity_id
_entity_poly.type
_entity_poly.pdbx_seq_one_letter_code
_entity_poly.pdbx_strand_id
1 'polypeptide(L)'
;MDELHVSYQRSGGIAGITMAAEAAEPDLPDDVALIAVSLLGGASDMGIRPFSPAEEANSQALPAPGADQFTYELEVSRGSESQTFRWSDTTMPDQVRPLVYSLAQRSQPIRQA
;
A
#
# COMPACT_ATOMS: atom_id res chain seq x y z
N MET A 1 -0.48 24.12 0.95
CA MET A 1 0.71 23.31 0.67
C MET A 1 0.22 21.91 0.44
N ASP A 2 0.89 21.22 -0.47
CA ASP A 2 0.45 19.96 -1.04
C ASP A 2 1.06 18.83 -0.20
N GLU A 3 0.33 18.48 0.86
CA GLU A 3 0.77 17.54 1.90
C GLU A 3 0.63 16.09 1.42
N LEU A 4 1.66 15.28 1.68
CA LEU A 4 1.66 13.87 1.37
C LEU A 4 0.77 13.12 2.37
N HIS A 5 -0.18 12.33 1.88
CA HIS A 5 -0.99 11.44 2.69
C HIS A 5 -0.79 9.99 2.23
N VAL A 6 -0.66 9.07 3.18
CA VAL A 6 -0.45 7.65 2.92
C VAL A 6 -1.46 6.81 3.71
N SER A 7 -2.32 6.11 2.98
CA SER A 7 -3.30 5.19 3.52
C SER A 7 -2.86 3.75 3.24
N TYR A 8 -2.99 2.87 4.22
CA TYR A 8 -2.54 1.48 4.15
C TYR A 8 -3.64 0.56 4.65
N GLN A 9 -3.87 -0.54 3.93
CA GLN A 9 -4.74 -1.62 4.37
C GLN A 9 -4.05 -2.98 4.21
N ARG A 10 -4.33 -3.90 5.14
CA ARG A 10 -3.98 -5.31 5.01
C ARG A 10 -5.19 -6.18 5.30
N SER A 11 -5.55 -7.01 4.34
CA SER A 11 -6.69 -7.94 4.39
C SER A 11 -6.24 -9.37 4.12
N GLY A 12 -7.07 -10.35 4.51
CA GLY A 12 -6.77 -11.79 4.37
C GLY A 12 -6.26 -12.45 5.65
N GLY A 13 -5.91 -13.74 5.53
CA GLY A 13 -5.56 -14.61 6.66
C GLY A 13 -6.77 -15.13 7.44
N ILE A 14 -6.51 -16.14 8.29
CA ILE A 14 -7.50 -17.06 8.90
C ILE A 14 -8.60 -16.38 9.75
N ALA A 15 -8.42 -15.12 10.15
CA ALA A 15 -9.38 -14.37 10.99
C ALA A 15 -10.29 -13.39 10.24
N GLY A 16 -10.04 -13.10 8.96
CA GLY A 16 -10.82 -12.12 8.18
C GLY A 16 -10.74 -10.66 8.68
N ILE A 17 -9.74 -10.34 9.53
CA ILE A 17 -9.56 -9.01 10.11
C ILE A 17 -8.79 -8.11 9.14
N THR A 18 -9.44 -7.09 8.61
CA THR A 18 -8.75 -6.01 7.90
C THR A 18 -8.08 -5.07 8.91
N MET A 19 -6.77 -4.87 8.75
CA MET A 19 -6.02 -3.82 9.44
C MET A 19 -5.94 -2.59 8.54
N ALA A 20 -5.98 -1.38 9.09
CA ALA A 20 -5.70 -0.16 8.34
C ALA A 20 -4.87 0.86 9.14
N ALA A 21 -4.11 1.69 8.44
CA ALA A 21 -3.41 2.86 8.98
C ALA A 21 -3.51 4.03 7.99
N GLU A 22 -3.53 5.25 8.51
CA GLU A 22 -3.46 6.50 7.74
C GLU A 22 -2.39 7.38 8.39
N ALA A 23 -1.57 8.06 7.58
CA ALA A 23 -0.50 8.93 8.06
C ALA A 23 -0.23 10.08 7.08
N ALA A 24 0.01 11.28 7.59
CA ALA A 24 0.49 12.42 6.80
C ALA A 24 2.03 12.49 6.80
N GLU A 25 2.60 13.32 5.91
CA GLU A 25 4.04 13.61 5.83
C GLU A 25 4.70 13.82 7.22
N PRO A 26 4.20 14.70 8.12
CA PRO A 26 4.81 14.94 9.43
C PRO A 26 4.67 13.80 10.45
N ASP A 27 3.79 12.83 10.21
CA ASP A 27 3.66 11.64 11.06
C ASP A 27 4.68 10.56 10.71
N LEU A 28 5.22 10.56 9.48
CA LEU A 28 6.14 9.55 8.98
C LEU A 28 7.61 9.90 9.32
N PRO A 29 8.47 8.91 9.65
CA PRO A 29 9.92 9.12 9.66
C PRO A 29 10.43 9.59 8.30
N ASP A 30 11.47 10.44 8.26
CA ASP A 30 12.00 11.04 7.03
C ASP A 30 12.33 10.00 5.93
N ASP A 31 13.06 8.93 6.29
CA ASP A 31 13.38 7.81 5.37
C ASP A 31 12.12 7.12 4.80
N VAL A 32 11.03 7.11 5.56
CA VAL A 32 9.75 6.47 5.20
C VAL A 32 8.89 7.41 4.33
N ALA A 33 8.87 8.70 4.66
CA ALA A 33 8.26 9.73 3.81
C ALA A 33 8.93 9.78 2.43
N LEU A 34 10.26 9.66 2.36
CA LEU A 34 11.03 9.60 1.11
C LEU A 34 10.62 8.41 0.22
N ILE A 35 10.32 7.23 0.80
CA ILE A 35 9.82 6.07 0.04
C ILE A 35 8.44 6.39 -0.56
N ALA A 36 7.55 7.03 0.20
CA ALA A 36 6.22 7.41 -0.29
C ALA A 36 6.30 8.49 -1.40
N VAL A 37 7.15 9.51 -1.25
CA VAL A 37 7.41 10.49 -2.33
C VAL A 37 7.99 9.81 -3.57
N SER A 38 8.92 8.88 -3.40
CA SER A 38 9.52 8.10 -4.49
C SER A 38 8.52 7.20 -5.20
N LEU A 39 7.53 6.63 -4.49
CA LEU A 39 6.42 5.90 -5.13
C LEU A 39 5.63 6.83 -6.05
N LEU A 40 5.14 7.95 -5.52
CA LEU A 40 4.25 8.85 -6.25
C LEU A 40 4.94 9.44 -7.51
N GLY A 41 6.17 9.92 -7.38
CA GLY A 41 6.91 10.54 -8.49
C GLY A 41 7.77 9.60 -9.33
N GLY A 42 7.96 8.34 -8.91
CA GLY A 42 9.06 7.51 -9.42
C GLY A 42 8.92 5.99 -9.27
N ALA A 43 7.73 5.46 -8.96
CA ALA A 43 7.52 4.00 -8.84
C ALA A 43 8.12 3.20 -10.01
N SER A 44 7.93 3.67 -11.25
CA SER A 44 8.46 3.05 -12.48
C SER A 44 9.99 2.90 -12.50
N ASP A 45 10.75 3.79 -11.87
CA ASP A 45 12.22 3.71 -11.77
C ASP A 45 12.65 2.61 -10.78
N MET A 46 11.89 2.47 -9.69
CA MET A 46 12.00 1.34 -8.76
C MET A 46 11.46 0.01 -9.33
N GLY A 47 10.98 -0.01 -10.58
CA GLY A 47 10.32 -1.17 -11.19
C GLY A 47 8.93 -1.49 -10.61
N ILE A 48 8.41 -0.61 -9.74
CA ILE A 48 7.11 -0.72 -9.09
C ILE A 48 6.04 -0.15 -10.03
N ARG A 49 4.85 -0.75 -10.05
CA ARG A 49 3.71 -0.25 -10.84
C ARG A 49 2.55 0.08 -9.91
N PRO A 50 1.87 1.23 -10.11
CA PRO A 50 0.62 1.51 -9.41
C PRO A 50 -0.44 0.48 -9.80
N PHE A 51 -1.27 0.11 -8.83
CA PHE A 51 -2.42 -0.74 -9.05
C PHE A 51 -3.47 0.01 -9.89
N SER A 52 -3.87 -0.59 -11.01
CA SER A 52 -4.93 -0.07 -11.88
C SER A 52 -6.04 -1.10 -11.97
N PRO A 53 -7.26 -0.84 -11.44
CA PRO A 53 -8.36 -1.82 -11.49
C PRO A 53 -8.80 -2.15 -12.93
N ALA A 54 -8.57 -1.23 -13.87
CA ALA A 54 -8.77 -1.48 -15.30
C ALA A 54 -7.75 -2.48 -15.88
N GLU A 55 -6.52 -2.54 -15.36
CA GLU A 55 -5.55 -3.57 -15.73
C GLU A 55 -5.83 -4.88 -14.98
N GLU A 56 -6.26 -4.85 -13.70
CA GLU A 56 -6.69 -6.06 -12.98
C GLU A 56 -7.82 -6.78 -13.71
N ALA A 57 -8.86 -6.05 -14.14
CA ALA A 57 -10.01 -6.61 -14.85
C ALA A 57 -9.67 -7.24 -16.22
N ASN A 58 -8.55 -6.84 -16.85
CA ASN A 58 -8.04 -7.44 -18.08
C ASN A 58 -6.95 -8.50 -17.83
N SER A 59 -6.34 -8.50 -16.64
CA SER A 59 -5.25 -9.39 -16.28
C SER A 59 -5.78 -10.67 -15.63
N GLN A 60 -5.66 -11.79 -16.35
CA GLN A 60 -5.91 -13.14 -15.82
C GLN A 60 -4.86 -13.58 -14.76
N ALA A 61 -4.23 -12.64 -14.06
CA ALA A 61 -2.89 -12.77 -13.47
C ALA A 61 -2.75 -12.28 -12.02
N LEU A 62 -3.85 -11.98 -11.32
CA LEU A 62 -3.88 -12.25 -9.88
C LEU A 62 -4.43 -13.67 -9.68
N PRO A 63 -3.68 -14.59 -9.03
CA PRO A 63 -4.28 -15.84 -8.60
C PRO A 63 -5.42 -15.50 -7.63
N ALA A 64 -6.61 -16.06 -7.87
CA ALA A 64 -7.77 -15.86 -7.00
C ALA A 64 -7.37 -16.11 -5.54
N PRO A 65 -7.76 -15.25 -4.59
CA PRO A 65 -7.12 -15.14 -3.28
C PRO A 65 -7.12 -16.49 -2.54
N GLY A 66 -5.96 -17.15 -2.56
CA GLY A 66 -5.75 -18.40 -1.84
C GLY A 66 -5.92 -18.15 -0.35
N ALA A 67 -6.61 -19.05 0.34
CA ALA A 67 -7.24 -18.81 1.65
C ALA A 67 -6.30 -18.37 2.81
N ASP A 68 -4.99 -18.37 2.60
CA ASP A 68 -3.95 -18.00 3.57
C ASP A 68 -3.04 -16.83 3.12
N GLN A 69 -3.33 -16.15 2.00
CA GLN A 69 -2.52 -15.02 1.54
C GLN A 69 -3.00 -13.67 2.09
N PHE A 70 -2.08 -12.91 2.69
CA PHE A 70 -2.30 -11.49 3.00
C PHE A 70 -2.17 -10.63 1.73
N THR A 71 -3.18 -9.79 1.52
CA THR A 71 -3.16 -8.70 0.55
C THR A 71 -2.79 -7.41 1.28
N TYR A 72 -1.86 -6.65 0.74
CA TYR A 72 -1.42 -5.36 1.23
C TYR A 72 -1.75 -4.31 0.17
N GLU A 73 -2.48 -3.29 0.56
CA GLU A 73 -2.86 -2.17 -0.29
C GLU A 73 -2.31 -0.88 0.33
N LEU A 74 -1.80 0.02 -0.51
CA LEU A 74 -1.12 1.24 -0.11
C LEU A 74 -1.51 2.33 -1.09
N GLU A 75 -2.24 3.34 -0.64
CA GLU A 75 -2.50 4.55 -1.41
C GLU A 75 -1.57 5.66 -0.95
N VAL A 76 -0.85 6.24 -1.91
CA VAL A 76 -0.07 7.46 -1.71
C VAL A 76 -0.76 8.57 -2.48
N SER A 77 -1.04 9.70 -1.83
CA SER A 77 -1.63 10.87 -2.47
C SER A 77 -0.95 12.17 -2.06
N ARG A 78 -0.96 13.15 -2.95
CA ARG A 78 -0.46 14.52 -2.75
C ARG A 78 -1.30 15.48 -3.58
N GLY A 79 -2.31 16.07 -2.93
CA GLY A 79 -3.22 17.04 -3.57
C GLY A 79 -4.04 16.44 -4.72
N SER A 80 -3.58 16.64 -5.96
CA SER A 80 -4.22 16.15 -7.18
C SER A 80 -3.63 14.84 -7.73
N GLU A 81 -2.47 14.42 -7.24
CA GLU A 81 -1.82 13.17 -7.64
C GLU A 81 -2.13 12.08 -6.62
N SER A 82 -2.62 10.93 -7.08
CA SER A 82 -2.77 9.74 -6.24
C SER A 82 -2.36 8.48 -7.01
N GLN A 83 -1.72 7.57 -6.30
CA GLN A 83 -1.34 6.25 -6.79
C GLN A 83 -1.62 5.21 -5.71
N THR A 84 -2.61 4.38 -5.95
CA THR A 84 -2.85 3.13 -5.22
C THR A 84 -1.84 2.09 -5.68
N PHE A 85 -1.35 1.25 -4.77
CA PHE A 85 -0.45 0.13 -5.01
C PHE A 85 -0.97 -1.09 -4.26
N ARG A 86 -0.75 -2.30 -4.80
CA ARG A 86 -1.29 -3.53 -4.21
C ARG A 86 -0.34 -4.71 -4.43
N TRP A 87 -0.06 -5.43 -3.35
CA TRP A 87 0.87 -6.55 -3.31
C TRP A 87 0.33 -7.71 -2.46
N SER A 88 0.86 -8.90 -2.69
CA SER A 88 0.81 -10.02 -1.74
C SER A 88 2.10 -10.08 -0.92
N ASP A 89 2.11 -10.88 0.15
CA ASP A 89 3.31 -11.18 0.95
C ASP A 89 4.51 -11.65 0.09
N THR A 90 4.21 -12.34 -1.02
CA THR A 90 5.19 -12.91 -1.97
C THR A 90 5.58 -11.98 -3.13
N THR A 91 4.93 -10.83 -3.29
CA THR A 91 5.16 -9.89 -4.42
C THR A 91 5.53 -8.47 -3.98
N MET A 92 5.62 -8.22 -2.67
CA MET A 92 6.02 -6.92 -2.12
C MET A 92 7.52 -6.64 -2.33
N PRO A 93 7.91 -5.57 -3.03
CA PRO A 93 9.32 -5.22 -3.23
C PRO A 93 10.01 -4.79 -1.93
N ASP A 94 11.26 -5.19 -1.72
CA ASP A 94 12.02 -4.86 -0.49
C ASP A 94 12.16 -3.35 -0.23
N GLN A 95 12.17 -2.52 -1.27
CA GLN A 95 12.18 -1.06 -1.16
C GLN A 95 10.96 -0.49 -0.44
N VAL A 96 9.80 -1.16 -0.49
CA VAL A 96 8.54 -0.68 0.13
C VAL A 96 8.29 -1.29 1.50
N ARG A 97 9.00 -2.37 1.85
CA ARG A 97 8.83 -3.06 3.15
C ARG A 97 9.03 -2.14 4.36
N PRO A 98 9.95 -1.16 4.40
CA PRO A 98 10.06 -0.23 5.54
C PRO A 98 8.81 0.65 5.72
N LEU A 99 8.24 1.16 4.62
CA LEU A 99 7.01 1.97 4.62
C LEU A 99 5.81 1.14 5.07
N VAL A 100 5.62 -0.04 4.47
CA VAL A 100 4.54 -0.96 4.85
C VAL A 100 4.70 -1.43 6.31
N TYR A 101 5.92 -1.68 6.79
CA TYR A 101 6.15 -2.12 8.17
C TYR A 101 5.88 -0.99 9.19
N SER A 102 6.29 0.25 8.90
CA SER A 102 5.99 1.44 9.70
C SER A 102 4.47 1.65 9.83
N LEU A 103 3.74 1.55 8.72
CA LEU A 103 2.29 1.66 8.69
C LEU A 103 1.61 0.46 9.37
N ALA A 104 2.14 -0.76 9.21
CA ALA A 104 1.64 -1.96 9.89
C ALA A 104 1.79 -1.89 11.42
N GLN A 105 2.88 -1.30 11.95
CA GLN A 105 3.04 -1.06 13.39
C GLN A 105 2.02 -0.05 13.95
N ARG A 106 1.55 0.90 13.12
CA ARG A 106 0.51 1.86 13.48
C ARG A 106 -0.91 1.36 13.21
N SER A 107 -1.04 0.31 12.39
CA SER A 107 -2.32 -0.17 11.89
C SER A 107 -3.21 -0.74 13.00
N GLN A 108 -4.50 -0.46 12.89
CA GLN A 108 -5.53 -0.91 13.83
C GLN A 108 -6.54 -1.81 13.11
N PRO A 109 -7.14 -2.78 13.81
CA PRO A 109 -8.18 -3.63 13.21
C PRO A 109 -9.44 -2.81 12.96
N ILE A 110 -9.76 -2.56 11.69
CA ILE A 110 -10.99 -1.85 11.32
C ILE A 110 -12.16 -2.84 11.29
N ARG A 111 -13.28 -2.45 11.91
CA ARG A 111 -14.56 -3.12 11.65
C ARG A 111 -15.05 -2.72 10.27
N GLN A 112 -15.01 -3.67 9.33
CA GLN A 112 -15.98 -3.71 8.24
C GLN A 112 -17.37 -3.75 8.91
N ALA A 113 -18.28 -2.87 8.50
CA ALA A 113 -19.58 -2.63 9.14
C ALA A 113 -20.73 -3.24 8.32
#